data_AF-A0A258IKB1-F1
#
_entry.id   AF-A0A258IKB1-F1
#
_cell.length_a   1.000
_cell.length_b   1.000
_cell.length_c   1.000
_cell.angle_alpha   90.00
_cell.angle_beta   90.00
_cell.angle_gamma   90.00
#
_symmetry.space_group_name_H-M   'P 1'
#
loop_
_entity.id
_entity.type
_entity.pdbx_description
1 polymer ?
#
loop_
_entity_poly.entity_id
_entity_poly.type
_entity_poly.pdbx_seq_one_letter_code
_entity_poly.pdbx_strand_id
1 'polypeptide(L)'
;MRETLYSLQILRFLAAALVMLSHVEHSLSGFRERYGAEVLIFGISGDLGVRIFFVISGFIMVYIAHDAFAQPGAPGRFLAARIVRVVPLYWLLTTLQILVFLLLARLGDPSGAALLSVPEVVKSYFFIPYFNLYVQHRPILSQGWTLNYEMFFYLAFAA
;
A
#
# COMPACT_ATOMS: atom_id res chain seq x y z
N MET A 1 9.21 25.61 13.96
CA MET A 1 9.27 24.14 13.80
C MET A 1 8.21 23.55 14.71
N ARG A 2 7.31 22.73 14.19
CA ARG A 2 6.35 22.02 15.04
C ARG A 2 7.09 20.90 15.78
N GLU A 3 6.72 20.68 17.04
CA GLU A 3 7.24 19.62 17.90
C GLU A 3 7.00 18.23 17.28
N THR A 4 7.93 17.31 17.49
CA THR A 4 7.71 15.91 17.07
C THR A 4 6.76 15.25 18.06
N LEU A 5 5.60 14.82 17.56
CA LEU A 5 4.61 14.11 18.38
C LEU A 5 5.01 12.64 18.55
N TYR A 6 5.87 12.36 19.54
CA TYR A 6 6.42 11.01 19.79
C TYR A 6 5.34 9.94 20.01
N SER A 7 4.26 10.28 20.72
CA SER A 7 3.13 9.37 20.95
C SER A 7 2.53 8.88 19.64
N LEU A 8 2.38 9.75 18.63
CA LEU A 8 1.88 9.38 17.31
C LEU A 8 2.88 8.56 16.51
N GLN A 9 4.18 8.82 16.64
CA GLN A 9 5.20 8.01 15.97
C GLN A 9 5.25 6.59 16.54
N ILE A 10 5.16 6.44 17.86
CA ILE A 10 5.05 5.14 18.53
C ILE A 10 3.79 4.41 18.06
N LEU A 11 2.65 5.11 18.00
CA LEU A 11 1.41 4.51 17.55
C LEU A 11 1.48 4.08 16.08
N ARG A 12 2.15 4.84 15.20
CA ARG A 12 2.43 4.42 13.82
C ARG A 12 3.30 3.18 13.74
N PHE A 13 4.33 3.10 14.60
CA PHE A 13 5.18 1.91 14.69
C PHE A 13 4.35 0.69 15.11
N LEU A 14 3.52 0.81 16.14
CA LEU A 14 2.64 -0.28 16.59
C LEU A 14 1.63 -0.67 15.50
N ALA A 15 1.04 0.30 14.81
CA ALA A 15 0.13 0.05 13.70
C ALA A 15 0.81 -0.70 12.54
N ALA A 16 2.02 -0.30 12.15
CA ALA A 16 2.80 -0.98 11.13
C ALA A 16 3.23 -2.40 11.58
N ALA A 17 3.58 -2.57 12.86
CA ALA A 17 3.90 -3.88 13.44
C ALA A 17 2.71 -4.83 13.40
N LEU A 18 1.49 -4.36 13.70
CA LEU A 18 0.26 -5.16 13.56
C LEU A 18 0.03 -5.63 12.12
N VAL A 19 0.24 -4.76 11.14
CA VAL A 19 0.15 -5.12 9.71
C VAL A 19 1.19 -6.17 9.34
N MET A 20 2.44 -5.98 9.78
CA MET A 20 3.54 -6.92 9.54
C MET A 20 3.23 -8.29 10.15
N LEU A 21 2.82 -8.34 11.42
CA LEU A 21 2.49 -9.58 12.12
C LEU A 21 1.33 -10.31 11.46
N SER A 22 0.30 -9.59 11.00
CA SER A 22 -0.81 -10.16 10.22
C SER A 22 -0.34 -10.81 8.91
N HIS A 23 0.61 -10.19 8.20
CA HIS A 23 1.19 -10.79 6.98
C HIS A 23 2.06 -12.01 7.27
N VAL A 24 2.82 -12.00 8.38
CA VAL A 24 3.58 -13.16 8.85
C VAL A 24 2.62 -14.31 9.16
N GLU A 25 1.57 -14.04 9.92
CA GLU A 25 0.56 -15.04 10.28
C GLU A 25 -0.12 -15.63 9.04
N HIS A 26 -0.51 -14.80 8.06
CA HIS A 26 -1.08 -15.27 6.79
C HIS A 26 -0.12 -16.16 5.98
N SER A 27 1.18 -15.85 6.02
CA SER A 27 2.19 -16.66 5.35
C SER A 27 2.37 -18.02 6.05
N LEU A 28 2.36 -18.01 7.38
CA LEU A 28 2.46 -19.21 8.21
C LEU A 28 1.21 -20.10 8.11
N SER A 29 0.01 -19.52 7.97
CA SER A 29 -1.21 -20.30 7.76
C SER A 29 -1.17 -21.07 6.44
N GLY A 30 -0.65 -20.47 5.37
CA GLY A 30 -0.45 -21.17 4.10
C GLY A 30 0.59 -22.29 4.19
N PHE A 31 1.62 -22.13 5.02
CA PHE A 31 2.61 -23.17 5.29
C PHE A 31 2.00 -24.35 6.06
N ARG A 32 1.18 -24.07 7.09
CA ARG A 32 0.41 -25.10 7.84
C ARG A 32 -0.49 -25.91 6.90
N GLU A 33 -1.25 -25.24 6.05
CA GLU A 33 -2.18 -25.91 5.13
C GLU A 33 -1.43 -26.81 4.12
N ARG A 34 -0.29 -26.34 3.60
CA ARG A 34 0.48 -27.05 2.59
C ARG A 34 1.32 -28.22 3.14
N TYR A 35 1.83 -28.12 4.36
CA TYR A 35 2.81 -29.05 4.91
C TYR A 35 2.39 -29.72 6.23
N GLY A 36 1.20 -29.43 6.76
CA GLY A 36 0.71 -30.01 8.01
C GLY A 36 1.48 -29.58 9.25
N ALA A 37 2.24 -28.48 9.18
CA ALA A 37 3.04 -27.98 10.30
C ALA A 37 2.16 -27.33 11.38
N GLU A 38 2.46 -27.59 12.65
CA GLU A 38 1.85 -26.84 13.74
C GLU A 38 2.53 -25.48 13.87
N VAL A 39 1.74 -24.42 13.68
CA VAL A 39 2.22 -23.04 13.79
C VAL A 39 1.23 -22.27 14.67
N LEU A 40 1.76 -21.44 15.57
CA LEU A 40 0.95 -20.61 16.44
C LEU A 40 0.31 -19.48 15.60
N ILE A 41 -1.02 -19.39 15.64
CA ILE A 41 -1.83 -18.40 14.93
C ILE A 41 -2.57 -17.59 15.98
N PHE A 42 -2.34 -16.27 16.00
CA PHE A 42 -2.82 -15.38 17.07
C PHE A 42 -4.08 -14.61 16.69
N GLY A 43 -4.53 -14.68 15.43
CA GLY A 43 -5.71 -13.95 14.94
C GLY A 43 -5.45 -12.45 14.81
N ILE A 44 -4.22 -12.05 14.48
CA ILE A 44 -3.85 -10.63 14.43
C ILE A 44 -4.51 -9.96 13.21
N SER A 45 -5.43 -9.04 13.47
CA SER A 45 -6.08 -8.25 12.41
C SER A 45 -5.18 -7.10 11.94
N GLY A 46 -4.57 -7.28 10.76
CA GLY A 46 -3.83 -6.22 10.08
C GLY A 46 -4.71 -5.04 9.67
N ASP A 47 -6.02 -5.26 9.47
CA ASP A 47 -6.98 -4.21 9.10
C ASP A 47 -7.03 -3.08 10.14
N LEU A 48 -6.98 -3.44 11.43
CA LEU A 48 -6.92 -2.44 12.51
C LEU A 48 -5.65 -1.58 12.40
N GLY A 49 -4.51 -2.21 12.13
CA GLY A 49 -3.24 -1.51 11.92
C GLY A 49 -3.31 -0.54 10.73
N VAL A 50 -3.89 -0.97 9.60
CA VAL A 50 -4.09 -0.11 8.43
C VAL A 50 -4.98 1.10 8.78
N ARG A 51 -6.12 0.89 9.44
CA ARG A 51 -7.03 1.99 9.83
C ARG A 51 -6.34 3.02 10.71
N ILE A 52 -5.61 2.58 11.73
CA ILE A 52 -4.86 3.47 12.63
C ILE A 52 -3.79 4.24 11.85
N PHE A 53 -3.04 3.56 10.98
CA PHE A 53 -1.99 4.19 10.19
C PHE A 53 -2.53 5.30 9.27
N PHE A 54 -3.68 5.07 8.62
CA PHE A 54 -4.33 6.06 7.75
C PHE A 54 -4.83 7.28 8.53
N VAL A 55 -5.51 7.07 9.67
CA VAL A 55 -6.01 8.18 10.51
C VAL A 55 -4.85 9.06 11.00
N ILE A 56 -3.76 8.46 11.49
CA ILE A 56 -2.61 9.22 11.96
C ILE A 56 -1.91 9.93 10.80
N SER A 57 -1.80 9.29 9.63
CA SER A 57 -1.19 9.91 8.45
C SER A 57 -1.96 11.16 8.01
N GLY A 58 -3.30 11.09 7.97
CA GLY A 58 -4.14 12.24 7.69
C GLY A 58 -3.98 13.37 8.73
N PHE A 59 -4.01 13.02 10.02
CA PHE A 59 -3.78 13.99 11.09
C PHE A 59 -2.42 14.68 10.98
N ILE A 60 -1.33 13.91 10.78
CA ILE A 60 0.03 14.46 10.67
C ILE A 60 0.14 15.36 9.43
N MET A 61 -0.52 15.01 8.32
CA MET A 61 -0.52 15.86 7.13
C MET A 61 -1.14 17.21 7.42
N VAL A 62 -2.35 17.26 7.99
CA VAL A 62 -2.98 18.52 8.40
C VAL A 62 -2.11 19.28 9.40
N TYR A 63 -1.61 18.59 10.43
CA TYR A 63 -0.80 19.20 11.49
C TYR A 63 0.48 19.83 10.95
N ILE A 64 1.16 19.22 9.96
CA ILE A 64 2.38 19.79 9.39
C ILE A 64 2.05 20.84 8.32
N ALA A 65 1.02 20.59 7.51
CA ALA A 65 0.68 21.39 6.35
C ALA A 65 -0.04 22.71 6.69
N HIS A 66 -0.66 22.82 7.88
CA HIS A 66 -1.43 23.99 8.30
C HIS A 66 -0.71 25.33 8.05
N ASP A 67 0.57 25.44 8.42
CA ASP A 67 1.32 26.69 8.26
C ASP A 67 1.93 26.82 6.85
N ALA A 68 2.14 25.69 6.16
CA ALA A 68 2.72 25.64 4.82
C ALA A 68 1.72 26.00 3.72
N PHE A 69 0.43 25.69 3.91
CA PHE A 69 -0.63 25.98 2.94
C PHE A 69 -0.99 27.47 2.84
N ALA A 70 -0.52 28.30 3.78
CA ALA A 70 -0.63 29.75 3.68
C ALA A 70 0.29 30.37 2.60
N GLN A 71 1.21 29.59 2.01
CA GLN A 71 2.14 30.06 0.97
C GLN A 71 1.58 29.82 -0.44
N PRO A 72 1.81 30.74 -1.40
CA PRO A 72 1.49 30.50 -2.81
C PRO A 72 2.14 29.22 -3.34
N GLY A 73 1.36 28.40 -4.06
CA GLY A 73 1.84 27.15 -4.66
C GLY A 73 2.06 25.98 -3.68
N ALA A 74 1.63 26.11 -2.43
CA ALA A 74 1.76 25.04 -1.44
C ALA A 74 1.11 23.70 -1.83
N PRO A 75 -0.10 23.65 -2.47
CA PRO A 75 -0.69 22.38 -2.89
C PRO A 75 0.15 21.63 -3.93
N GLY A 76 0.71 22.34 -4.92
CA GLY A 76 1.58 21.75 -5.93
C GLY A 76 2.89 21.20 -5.34
N ARG A 77 3.50 21.94 -4.40
CA ARG A 77 4.71 21.48 -3.67
C ARG A 77 4.40 20.25 -2.81
N PHE A 78 3.25 20.21 -2.16
CA PHE A 78 2.79 19.06 -1.40
C PHE A 78 2.65 17.82 -2.30
N LEU A 79 1.92 17.93 -3.41
CA LEU A 79 1.74 16.83 -4.36
C LEU A 79 3.07 16.34 -4.93
N ALA A 80 3.93 17.25 -5.37
CA ALA A 80 5.25 16.91 -5.91
C ALA A 80 6.11 16.12 -4.91
N ALA A 81 6.16 16.56 -3.65
CA ALA A 81 6.91 15.89 -2.59
C ALA A 81 6.39 14.47 -2.30
N ARG A 82 5.09 14.23 -2.47
CA ARG A 82 4.50 12.89 -2.32
C ARG A 82 4.72 12.01 -3.54
N ILE A 83 4.55 12.56 -4.75
CA ILE A 83 4.74 11.82 -5.99
C ILE A 83 6.18 11.33 -6.10
N VAL A 84 7.18 12.19 -5.90
CA VAL A 84 8.61 11.81 -5.97
C VAL A 84 8.96 10.72 -4.95
N ARG A 85 8.26 10.68 -3.81
CA ARG A 85 8.48 9.67 -2.77
C ARG A 85 7.80 8.33 -3.09
N VAL A 86 6.56 8.35 -3.56
CA VAL A 86 5.71 7.16 -3.68
C VAL A 86 5.84 6.50 -5.06
N VAL A 87 5.77 7.31 -6.12
CA VAL A 87 5.62 6.82 -7.50
C VAL A 87 6.83 6.01 -7.97
N PRO A 88 8.10 6.47 -7.80
CA PRO A 88 9.24 5.72 -8.32
C PRO A 88 9.39 4.33 -7.70
N LEU A 89 9.23 4.23 -6.37
CA LEU A 89 9.34 2.95 -5.66
C LEU A 89 8.18 2.02 -6.02
N TYR A 90 6.96 2.53 -6.05
CA TYR A 90 5.80 1.73 -6.42
C TYR A 90 5.91 1.21 -7.86
N TRP A 91 6.27 2.06 -8.82
CA TRP A 91 6.48 1.64 -10.21
C TRP A 91 7.57 0.58 -10.34
N LEU A 92 8.68 0.71 -9.62
CA LEU A 92 9.74 -0.29 -9.60
C LEU A 92 9.22 -1.65 -9.11
N LEU A 93 8.50 -1.66 -7.98
CA LEU A 93 7.96 -2.90 -7.39
C LEU A 93 6.85 -3.51 -8.24
N THR A 94 5.96 -2.71 -8.83
CA THR A 94 4.94 -3.17 -9.78
C THR A 94 5.60 -3.78 -11.03
N THR A 95 6.66 -3.15 -11.55
CA THR A 95 7.42 -3.69 -12.70
C THR A 95 8.06 -5.03 -12.34
N LEU A 96 8.69 -5.13 -11.16
CA LEU A 96 9.28 -6.38 -10.70
C LEU A 96 8.23 -7.48 -10.55
N GLN A 97 7.04 -7.17 -10.02
CA GLN A 97 5.92 -8.11 -9.91
C GLN A 97 5.47 -8.62 -11.29
N ILE A 98 5.36 -7.72 -12.29
CA ILE A 98 5.03 -8.10 -13.68
C ILE A 98 6.10 -9.04 -14.25
N LEU A 99 7.39 -8.74 -14.02
CA LEU A 99 8.48 -9.60 -14.48
C LEU A 99 8.41 -11.00 -13.86
N VAL A 100 8.07 -11.11 -12.57
CA VAL A 100 7.85 -12.40 -11.90
C VAL A 100 6.69 -13.16 -12.55
N PHE A 101 5.57 -12.51 -12.82
CA PHE A 101 4.42 -13.14 -13.49
C PHE A 101 4.77 -13.62 -14.91
N LEU A 102 5.52 -12.83 -15.67
CA LEU A 102 6.01 -13.23 -17.00
C LEU A 102 6.99 -14.41 -16.93
N LEU A 103 7.87 -14.43 -15.93
CA LEU A 103 8.80 -15.55 -15.71
C LEU A 103 8.04 -16.85 -15.40
N LEU A 104 7.07 -16.80 -14.49
CA LEU A 104 6.22 -17.95 -14.14
C LEU A 104 5.45 -18.47 -15.35
N ALA A 105 4.88 -17.57 -16.16
CA ALA A 105 4.21 -17.93 -17.41
C ALA A 105 5.15 -18.67 -18.39
N ARG A 106 6.41 -18.21 -18.51
CA ARG A 106 7.41 -18.90 -19.34
C ARG A 106 7.84 -20.25 -18.80
N LEU A 107 7.80 -20.44 -17.48
CA LEU A 107 8.08 -21.72 -16.82
C LEU A 107 6.90 -22.70 -16.89
N GLY A 108 5.80 -22.32 -17.56
CA GLY A 108 4.64 -23.19 -17.79
C GLY A 108 3.55 -23.06 -16.73
N ASP A 109 3.60 -22.06 -15.84
CA ASP A 109 2.51 -21.75 -14.92
C ASP A 109 1.51 -20.79 -15.59
N PRO A 110 0.33 -21.28 -16.02
CA PRO A 110 -0.66 -20.45 -16.71
C PRO A 110 -1.26 -19.36 -15.81
N SER A 111 -1.14 -19.47 -14.48
CA SER A 111 -1.63 -18.45 -13.55
C SER A 111 -0.88 -17.13 -13.68
N GLY A 112 0.40 -17.14 -14.08
CA GLY A 112 1.20 -15.92 -14.23
C GLY A 112 0.69 -14.99 -15.35
N ALA A 113 0.33 -15.56 -16.51
CA ALA A 113 -0.16 -14.77 -17.65
C ALA A 113 -1.62 -14.35 -17.48
N ALA A 114 -2.45 -15.18 -16.85
CA ALA A 114 -3.86 -14.87 -16.62
C ALA A 114 -4.07 -13.60 -15.78
N LEU A 115 -3.09 -13.25 -14.94
CA LEU A 115 -3.13 -12.07 -14.07
C LEU A 115 -2.61 -10.79 -14.74
N LEU A 116 -2.14 -10.84 -15.99
CA LEU A 116 -1.54 -9.71 -16.70
C LEU A 116 -2.46 -9.20 -17.82
N SER A 117 -3.53 -8.52 -17.43
CA SER A 117 -4.38 -7.76 -18.34
C SER A 117 -3.79 -6.37 -18.60
N VAL A 118 -3.63 -5.97 -19.87
CA VAL A 118 -3.07 -4.64 -20.24
C VAL A 118 -3.84 -3.49 -19.57
N PRO A 119 -5.19 -3.45 -19.58
CA PRO A 119 -5.94 -2.46 -18.81
C PRO A 119 -5.62 -2.42 -17.32
N GLU A 120 -5.42 -3.58 -16.69
CA GLU A 120 -5.14 -3.68 -15.25
C GLU A 120 -3.72 -3.20 -14.91
N VAL A 121 -2.76 -3.48 -15.79
CA VAL A 121 -1.39 -2.97 -15.68
C VAL A 121 -1.41 -1.44 -15.74
N VAL A 122 -2.07 -0.85 -16.75
CA VAL A 122 -2.19 0.61 -16.87
C VAL A 122 -2.84 1.20 -15.63
N LYS A 123 -4.00 0.67 -15.22
CA LYS A 123 -4.69 1.15 -14.00
C LYS A 123 -3.80 1.06 -12.76
N SER A 124 -3.02 -0.03 -12.63
CA SER A 124 -2.09 -0.20 -11.52
C SER A 124 -1.02 0.88 -11.48
N TYR A 125 -0.37 1.22 -12.60
CA TYR A 125 0.66 2.27 -12.64
C TYR A 125 0.12 3.67 -12.34
N PHE A 126 -1.13 3.93 -12.71
CA PHE A 126 -1.78 5.24 -12.51
C PHE A 126 -2.62 5.32 -11.23
N PHE A 127 -2.52 4.33 -10.33
CA PHE A 127 -3.28 4.30 -9.07
C PHE A 127 -4.81 4.38 -9.28
N ILE A 128 -5.30 3.88 -10.40
CA ILE A 128 -6.72 3.86 -10.73
C ILE A 128 -7.33 2.62 -10.09
N PRO A 129 -8.34 2.75 -9.22
CA PRO A 129 -8.94 1.60 -8.57
C PRO A 129 -9.73 0.73 -9.56
N TYR A 130 -9.58 -0.58 -9.44
CA TYR A 130 -10.35 -1.58 -10.18
C TYR A 130 -10.55 -2.84 -9.33
N PHE A 131 -11.46 -3.69 -9.79
CA PHE A 131 -11.62 -5.05 -9.29
C PHE A 131 -10.92 -6.00 -10.26
N ASN A 132 -10.04 -6.86 -9.73
CA ASN A 132 -9.35 -7.88 -10.51
C ASN A 132 -10.30 -9.05 -10.85
N LEU A 133 -9.77 -10.07 -11.53
CA LEU A 133 -10.50 -11.30 -11.88
C LEU A 133 -11.11 -12.05 -10.68
N TYR A 134 -10.61 -11.83 -9.47
CA TYR A 134 -11.13 -12.41 -8.23
C TYR A 134 -12.14 -11.49 -7.51
N VAL A 135 -12.60 -10.42 -8.17
CA VAL A 135 -13.52 -9.41 -7.61
C VAL A 135 -12.93 -8.74 -6.37
N GLN A 136 -11.59 -8.62 -6.32
CA GLN A 136 -10.88 -7.97 -5.23
C GLN A 136 -10.33 -6.63 -5.70
N HIS A 137 -10.39 -5.63 -4.82
CA HIS A 137 -9.71 -4.36 -5.03
C HIS A 137 -8.20 -4.50 -4.78
N ARG A 138 -7.50 -5.15 -5.71
CA ARG A 138 -6.07 -5.44 -5.62
C ARG A 138 -5.41 -5.14 -6.96
N PRO A 139 -4.53 -4.12 -7.05
CA PRO A 139 -3.75 -3.88 -8.25
C PRO A 139 -2.70 -4.98 -8.43
N ILE A 140 -1.96 -4.95 -9.55
CA ILE A 140 -0.93 -5.95 -9.89
C ILE A 140 0.02 -6.21 -8.71
N LEU A 141 0.51 -5.14 -8.08
CA LEU A 141 1.15 -5.25 -6.77
C LEU A 141 0.04 -5.22 -5.70
N SER A 142 -0.28 -6.38 -5.12
CA SER A 142 -1.43 -6.56 -4.23
C SER A 142 -1.53 -5.53 -3.10
N GLN A 143 -0.39 -5.05 -2.59
CA GLN A 143 -0.32 -4.04 -1.51
C GLN A 143 -0.70 -2.63 -1.99
N GLY A 144 -0.71 -2.35 -3.30
CA GLY A 144 -1.03 -1.05 -3.87
C GLY A 144 -2.48 -0.59 -3.67
N TRP A 145 -3.37 -1.46 -3.16
CA TRP A 145 -4.75 -1.08 -2.84
C TRP A 145 -4.81 0.08 -1.84
N THR A 146 -3.97 0.10 -0.80
CA THR A 146 -3.87 1.22 0.15
C THR A 146 -3.35 2.48 -0.52
N LEU A 147 -2.41 2.35 -1.46
CA LEU A 147 -1.86 3.49 -2.19
C LEU A 147 -2.91 4.18 -3.06
N ASN A 148 -3.88 3.45 -3.62
CA ASN A 148 -4.99 4.07 -4.35
C ASN A 148 -5.78 5.05 -3.45
N TYR A 149 -6.07 4.64 -2.20
CA TYR A 149 -6.72 5.53 -1.22
C TYR A 149 -5.82 6.69 -0.82
N GLU A 150 -4.51 6.45 -0.68
CA GLU A 150 -3.55 7.49 -0.31
C GLU A 150 -3.40 8.55 -1.42
N MET A 151 -3.35 8.15 -2.69
CA MET A 151 -3.31 9.08 -3.82
C MET A 151 -4.61 9.88 -3.95
N PHE A 152 -5.78 9.25 -3.75
CA PHE A 152 -7.05 9.97 -3.68
C PHE A 152 -7.05 10.99 -2.54
N PHE A 153 -6.57 10.60 -1.35
CA PHE A 153 -6.46 11.50 -0.21
C PHE A 153 -5.53 12.69 -0.49
N TYR A 154 -4.39 12.47 -1.15
CA TYR A 154 -3.49 13.55 -1.55
C TYR A 154 -4.14 14.56 -2.49
N LEU A 155 -4.90 14.08 -3.48
CA LEU A 155 -5.62 14.94 -4.41
C LEU A 155 -6.72 15.73 -3.69
N ALA A 156 -7.51 15.08 -2.85
CA ALA A 156 -8.56 15.73 -2.07
C ALA A 156 -7.99 16.77 -1.09
N PHE A 157 -6.82 16.50 -0.51
CA PHE A 157 -6.16 17.41 0.42
C PHE A 157 -5.51 18.63 -0.27
N ALA A 158 -5.16 18.50 -1.55
CA ALA A 158 -4.50 19.54 -2.33
C ALA A 158 -5.46 20.36 -3.22
N ALA A 159 -6.76 20.03 -3.21
CA ALA A 159 -7.81 20.77 -3.91
C ALA A 159 -8.22 22.03 -3.13
#